data_AF-A0AAD7NY45-F1
#
_entry.id   AF-A0AAD7NY45-F1
#
_cell.length_a   1.000
_cell.length_b   1.000
_cell.length_c   1.000
_cell.angle_alpha   90.00
_cell.angle_beta   90.00
_cell.angle_gamma   90.00
#
_symmetry.space_group_name_H-M   'P 1'
#
loop_
_entity.id
_entity.type
_entity.pdbx_description
1 polymer ?
#
loop_
_entity_poly.entity_id
_entity_poly.type
_entity_poly.pdbx_seq_one_letter_code
_entity_poly.pdbx_strand_id
1 'polypeptide(L)'
;LNSNEVPLESDCNTVESMVSRIAARLVSLDDEISFHRDQLKQLEEERTIAATYRARNQAVLSPLRRTPHEVLGEIFSWTLPSIHEAAQEEGFNASDSPWVLTHVSSQWRVVALSTPSLWSLIV
;
A
#
# COMPACT_ATOMS: atom_id res chain seq x y z
N LEU A 1 -40.43 16.48 -34.46
CA LEU A 1 -41.82 16.08 -34.16
C LEU A 1 -42.57 17.34 -33.77
N ASN A 2 -43.13 18.05 -34.75
CA ASN A 2 -43.89 19.30 -34.57
C ASN A 2 -45.38 19.01 -34.77
N SER A 3 -46.04 18.40 -33.78
CA SER A 3 -47.50 18.39 -33.73
C SER A 3 -47.93 18.98 -32.40
N ASN A 4 -48.67 20.09 -32.45
CA ASN A 4 -49.33 20.76 -31.33
C ASN A 4 -50.74 20.18 -31.08
N GLU A 5 -51.01 18.94 -31.52
CA GLU A 5 -52.28 18.27 -31.25
C GLU A 5 -52.28 17.67 -29.84
N VAL A 6 -53.39 17.88 -29.12
CA VAL A 6 -53.62 17.31 -27.79
C VAL A 6 -53.66 15.78 -27.94
N PRO A 7 -52.80 15.03 -27.22
CA PRO A 7 -52.75 13.58 -27.33
C PRO A 7 -54.09 12.93 -26.98
N LEU A 8 -54.45 11.85 -27.67
CA LEU A 8 -55.61 11.02 -27.31
C LEU A 8 -55.36 10.35 -25.94
N GLU A 9 -56.41 10.17 -25.15
CA GLU A 9 -56.34 9.58 -23.80
C GLU A 9 -55.71 8.17 -23.80
N SER A 10 -55.89 7.41 -24.88
CA SER A 10 -55.23 6.12 -25.10
C SER A 10 -53.71 6.23 -25.26
N ASP A 11 -53.22 7.30 -25.87
CA ASP A 11 -51.79 7.55 -26.05
C ASP A 11 -51.17 7.96 -24.71
N CYS A 12 -51.86 8.79 -23.92
CA CYS A 12 -51.46 9.14 -22.55
C CYS A 12 -51.33 7.88 -21.67
N ASN A 13 -52.35 7.02 -21.65
CA ASN A 13 -52.32 5.79 -20.86
C ASN A 13 -51.19 4.82 -21.29
N THR A 14 -50.92 4.76 -22.60
CA THR A 14 -49.84 3.93 -23.14
C THR A 14 -48.47 4.46 -22.71
N VAL A 15 -48.27 5.77 -22.77
CA VAL A 15 -47.04 6.42 -22.31
C VAL A 15 -46.86 6.27 -20.80
N GLU A 16 -47.91 6.45 -19.99
CA GLU A 16 -47.86 6.27 -18.54
C GLU A 16 -47.48 4.84 -18.12
N SER A 17 -48.02 3.83 -18.81
CA SER A 17 -47.66 2.43 -18.61
C SER A 17 -46.18 2.17 -18.97
N MET A 18 -45.71 2.75 -20.07
CA MET A 18 -44.29 2.65 -20.46
C MET A 18 -43.37 3.31 -19.43
N VAL A 19 -43.71 4.52 -18.99
CA VAL A 19 -42.96 5.26 -17.95
C VAL A 19 -42.91 4.46 -16.66
N SER A 20 -44.05 3.89 -16.22
CA SER A 20 -44.13 3.05 -15.02
C SER A 20 -43.25 1.81 -15.12
N ARG A 21 -43.26 1.14 -16.28
CA ARG A 21 -42.41 -0.03 -16.53
C ARG A 21 -40.92 0.32 -16.54
N ILE A 22 -40.54 1.45 -17.14
CA ILE A 22 -39.16 1.93 -17.13
C ILE A 22 -38.73 2.28 -15.70
N ALA A 23 -39.58 2.96 -14.94
CA ALA A 23 -39.30 3.30 -13.54
C ALA A 23 -39.06 2.04 -12.70
N ALA A 24 -39.91 1.01 -12.85
CA ALA A 24 -39.72 -0.28 -12.19
C ALA A 24 -38.41 -0.98 -12.60
N ARG A 25 -38.03 -0.89 -13.89
CA ARG A 25 -36.77 -1.45 -14.37
C ARG A 25 -35.55 -0.71 -13.80
N LEU A 26 -35.62 0.61 -13.66
CA LEU A 26 -34.55 1.40 -13.05
C LEU A 26 -34.33 0.99 -11.59
N VAL A 27 -35.39 0.87 -10.80
CA VAL A 27 -35.29 0.39 -9.41
C VAL A 27 -34.64 -0.99 -9.34
N SER A 28 -35.09 -1.93 -10.18
CA SER A 28 -34.49 -3.27 -10.25
C SER A 28 -33.01 -3.25 -10.63
N LEU A 29 -32.60 -2.36 -11.53
CA LEU A 29 -31.18 -2.22 -11.91
C LEU A 29 -30.38 -1.59 -10.78
N ASP A 30 -30.93 -0.59 -10.06
CA ASP A 30 -30.25 0.02 -8.92
C ASP A 30 -30.04 -0.99 -7.78
N ASP A 31 -31.00 -1.88 -7.53
CA ASP A 31 -30.88 -2.96 -6.56
C ASP A 31 -29.78 -3.96 -6.98
N GLU A 32 -29.76 -4.37 -8.25
CA GLU A 32 -28.75 -5.30 -8.79
C GLU A 32 -27.35 -4.68 -8.77
N ILE A 33 -27.25 -3.38 -9.09
CA ILE A 33 -26.02 -2.61 -8.98
C ILE A 33 -25.56 -2.54 -7.51
N SER A 34 -26.47 -2.26 -6.58
CA SER A 34 -26.13 -2.19 -5.16
C SER A 34 -25.60 -3.52 -4.65
N PHE A 35 -26.29 -4.62 -4.99
CA PHE A 35 -25.88 -5.97 -4.63
C PHE A 35 -24.46 -6.29 -5.13
N HIS A 36 -24.17 -6.02 -6.40
CA HIS A 36 -22.83 -6.28 -6.95
C HIS A 36 -21.75 -5.37 -6.37
N ARG A 37 -22.08 -4.12 -6.02
CA ARG A 37 -21.13 -3.22 -5.32
C ARG A 37 -20.77 -3.76 -3.94
N ASP A 38 -21.73 -4.32 -3.20
CA ASP A 38 -21.47 -4.92 -1.90
C ASP A 38 -20.56 -6.16 -2.02
N GLN A 39 -20.81 -7.01 -3.03
CA GLN A 39 -19.93 -8.15 -3.33
C GLN A 39 -18.51 -7.70 -3.70
N LEU A 40 -18.38 -6.67 -4.54
CA LEU A 40 -17.09 -6.13 -4.93
C LEU A 40 -16.32 -5.61 -3.71
N LYS A 41 -17.00 -4.85 -2.84
CA LYS A 41 -16.41 -4.32 -1.61
C LYS A 41 -15.86 -5.43 -0.71
N GLN A 42 -16.62 -6.52 -0.53
CA GLN A 42 -16.17 -7.66 0.26
C GLN A 42 -14.90 -8.30 -0.33
N LEU A 43 -14.88 -8.53 -1.65
CA LEU A 43 -13.72 -9.11 -2.33
C LEU A 43 -12.49 -8.19 -2.27
N GLU A 44 -12.67 -6.88 -2.34
CA GLU A 44 -11.58 -5.90 -2.19
C GLU A 44 -10.98 -5.91 -0.78
N GLU A 45 -11.82 -6.06 0.25
CA GLU A 45 -11.38 -6.19 1.64
C GLU A 45 -10.58 -7.49 1.83
N GLU A 46 -11.14 -8.63 1.37
CA GLU A 46 -10.44 -9.92 1.41
C GLU A 46 -9.11 -9.88 0.65
N ARG A 47 -9.07 -9.25 -0.53
CA ARG A 47 -7.85 -9.05 -1.31
C ARG A 47 -6.82 -8.23 -0.55
N THR A 48 -7.25 -7.16 0.10
CA THR A 48 -6.36 -6.29 0.89
C THR A 48 -5.75 -7.07 2.05
N ILE A 49 -6.58 -7.82 2.78
CA ILE A 49 -6.13 -8.70 3.86
C ILE A 49 -5.12 -9.72 3.32
N ALA A 50 -5.44 -10.44 2.23
CA ALA A 50 -4.53 -11.42 1.63
C ALA A 50 -3.20 -10.79 1.17
N ALA A 51 -3.23 -9.61 0.56
CA ALA A 51 -2.05 -8.90 0.11
C ALA A 51 -1.13 -8.50 1.29
N THR A 52 -1.70 -8.01 2.40
CA THR A 52 -0.93 -7.67 3.61
C THR A 52 -0.28 -8.90 4.23
N TYR A 53 -1.02 -10.02 4.34
CA TYR A 53 -0.44 -11.29 4.81
C TYR A 53 0.69 -11.77 3.90
N ARG A 54 0.51 -11.71 2.58
CA ARG A 54 1.55 -12.09 1.61
C ARG A 54 2.82 -11.25 1.80
N ALA A 55 2.69 -9.93 1.88
CA ALA A 55 3.82 -9.02 2.06
C ALA A 55 4.56 -9.30 3.38
N ARG A 56 3.82 -9.52 4.48
CA ARG A 56 4.41 -9.85 5.78
C ARG A 56 5.22 -11.15 5.73
N ASN A 57 4.65 -12.20 5.12
CA ASN A 57 5.30 -13.51 5.01
C ASN A 57 6.50 -13.47 4.05
N GLN A 58 6.39 -12.81 2.89
CA GLN A 58 7.51 -12.63 1.97
C GLN A 58 8.68 -11.90 2.63
N ALA A 59 8.40 -10.89 3.44
CA ALA A 59 9.44 -10.25 4.21
C ALA A 59 10.12 -11.26 5.17
N VAL A 60 9.41 -12.25 5.73
CA VAL A 60 10.00 -13.23 6.69
C VAL A 60 10.95 -14.16 5.95
N LEU A 61 10.57 -14.52 4.73
CA LEU A 61 11.38 -15.32 3.83
C LEU A 61 12.55 -14.54 3.22
N SER A 62 12.62 -13.22 3.40
CA SER A 62 13.74 -12.41 2.92
C SER A 62 15.05 -12.92 3.50
N PRO A 63 16.07 -13.19 2.67
CA PRO A 63 17.39 -13.62 3.12
C PRO A 63 17.96 -12.73 4.23
N LEU A 64 17.72 -11.42 4.14
CA LEU A 64 18.17 -10.43 5.12
C LEU A 64 17.64 -10.69 6.55
N ARG A 65 16.46 -11.30 6.70
CA ARG A 65 15.93 -11.67 8.03
C ARG A 65 16.46 -13.00 8.56
N ARG A 66 17.04 -13.81 7.67
CA ARG A 66 17.65 -15.10 7.98
C ARG A 66 19.16 -15.00 8.15
N THR A 67 19.76 -13.86 7.81
CA THR A 67 21.18 -13.58 8.05
C THR A 67 21.45 -13.50 9.56
N PRO A 68 22.40 -14.27 10.10
CA PRO A 68 22.85 -14.14 11.47
C PRO A 68 23.30 -12.70 11.78
N HIS A 69 23.14 -12.27 13.03
CA HIS A 69 23.49 -10.91 13.45
C HIS A 69 24.98 -10.63 13.26
N GLU A 70 25.83 -11.63 13.44
CA GLU A 70 27.28 -11.56 13.28
C GLU A 70 27.66 -11.25 11.83
N VAL A 71 27.06 -11.97 10.87
CA VAL A 71 27.29 -11.75 9.43
C VAL A 71 26.78 -10.39 9.01
N LEU A 72 25.61 -9.97 9.53
CA LEU A 72 25.07 -8.65 9.22
C LEU A 72 25.93 -7.51 9.80
N GLY A 73 26.44 -7.68 11.02
CA GLY A 73 27.38 -6.75 11.64
C GLY A 73 28.72 -6.68 10.91
N GLU A 74 29.23 -7.81 10.42
CA GLU A 74 30.40 -7.84 9.54
C GLU A 74 30.14 -7.05 8.26
N ILE A 75 29.02 -7.28 7.57
CA ILE A 75 28.63 -6.50 6.38
C ILE A 75 28.58 -5.01 6.68
N PHE A 76 27.98 -4.60 7.80
CA PHE A 76 27.92 -3.19 8.21
C PHE A 76 29.31 -2.58 8.44
N SER A 77 30.29 -3.36 8.89
CA SER A 77 31.64 -2.85 9.09
C SER A 77 32.31 -2.40 7.78
N TRP A 78 31.91 -3.00 6.65
CA TRP A 78 32.38 -2.61 5.31
C TRP A 78 31.72 -1.33 4.78
N THR A 79 30.67 -0.83 5.43
CA THR A 79 30.00 0.42 5.02
C THR A 79 30.52 1.63 5.79
N LEU A 80 31.44 1.45 6.73
CA LEU A 80 32.04 2.56 7.46
C LEU A 80 33.00 3.34 6.55
N PRO A 81 33.02 4.69 6.66
CA PRO A 81 34.02 5.48 5.98
C PRO A 81 35.42 5.09 6.48
N SER A 82 36.42 5.22 5.62
CA SER A 82 37.81 5.12 6.07
C SER A 82 38.14 6.27 7.02
N ILE A 83 39.18 6.08 7.86
CA ILE A 83 39.67 7.11 8.80
C ILE A 83 39.93 8.44 8.07
N HIS A 84 40.42 8.37 6.83
CA HIS A 84 40.75 9.55 6.03
C HIS A 84 39.49 10.27 5.50
N GLU A 85 38.43 9.54 5.16
CA GLU A 85 37.14 10.10 4.73
C GLU A 85 36.42 10.73 5.93
N ALA A 86 36.37 10.03 7.06
CA ALA A 86 35.76 10.54 8.29
C ALA A 86 36.41 11.83 8.81
N ALA A 87 37.73 12.01 8.59
CA ALA A 87 38.45 13.22 8.96
C ALA A 87 38.20 14.41 8.01
N GLN A 88 37.66 14.17 6.82
CA GLN A 88 37.35 15.19 5.81
C GLN A 88 35.87 15.57 5.76
N GLU A 89 34.99 14.76 6.35
CA GLU A 89 33.57 15.07 6.44
C GLU A 89 33.32 16.21 7.43
N GLU A 90 32.91 17.37 6.92
CA GLU A 90 32.48 18.48 7.75
C GLU A 90 31.00 18.34 8.12
N GLY A 91 30.75 17.81 9.32
CA GLY A 91 29.45 17.85 9.97
C GLY A 91 28.74 16.50 10.10
N PHE A 92 27.73 16.47 10.95
CA PHE A 92 26.91 15.29 11.21
C PHE A 92 25.78 15.16 10.19
N ASN A 93 25.69 14.00 9.52
CA ASN A 93 24.56 13.66 8.66
C ASN A 93 24.03 12.25 8.99
N ALA A 94 22.76 12.20 9.40
CA ALA A 94 22.08 10.96 9.79
C ALA A 94 21.89 9.96 8.63
N SER A 95 22.16 10.39 7.39
CA SER A 95 22.14 9.54 6.20
C SER A 95 23.45 8.79 5.95
N ASP A 96 24.48 9.06 6.75
CA ASP A 96 25.79 8.42 6.62
C ASP A 96 25.90 7.20 7.55
N SER A 97 26.86 6.33 7.26
CA SER A 97 27.15 5.15 8.08
C SER A 97 27.80 5.57 9.39
N PRO A 98 27.46 4.95 10.54
CA PRO A 98 26.54 3.82 10.70
C PRO A 98 25.06 4.22 10.90
N TRP A 99 24.73 5.52 10.96
CA TRP A 99 23.40 6.02 11.31
C TRP A 99 22.30 5.54 10.36
N VAL A 100 22.56 5.57 9.06
CA VAL A 100 21.61 5.12 8.03
C VAL A 100 21.16 3.68 8.22
N LEU A 101 22.04 2.82 8.75
CA LEU A 101 21.75 1.41 9.00
C LEU A 101 20.64 1.23 10.06
N THR A 102 20.56 2.17 11.01
CA THR A 102 19.53 2.16 12.06
C THR A 102 18.14 2.54 11.55
N HIS A 103 18.02 3.08 10.33
CA HIS A 103 16.76 3.52 9.74
C HIS A 103 16.17 2.52 8.74
N VAL A 104 16.89 1.46 8.35
CA VAL A 104 16.43 0.48 7.34
C VAL A 104 15.35 -0.46 7.88
N SER A 105 15.58 -1.11 9.03
CA SER A 105 14.63 -2.05 9.63
C SER A 105 14.85 -2.20 11.13
N SER A 106 13.88 -2.79 11.84
CA SER A 106 14.05 -3.08 13.27
C SER A 106 15.23 -4.02 13.55
N GLN A 107 15.44 -5.03 12.71
CA GLN A 107 16.56 -5.96 12.85
C GLN A 107 17.90 -5.29 12.58
N TRP A 108 18.00 -4.48 11.52
CA TRP A 108 19.22 -3.73 11.22
C TRP A 108 19.56 -2.75 12.34
N ARG A 109 18.56 -2.09 12.91
CA ARG A 109 18.73 -1.23 14.08
C ARG A 109 19.27 -2.00 15.28
N VAL A 110 18.71 -3.17 15.60
CA VAL A 110 19.20 -4.01 16.70
C VAL A 110 20.65 -4.38 16.46
N VAL A 111 21.01 -4.88 15.28
CA VAL A 111 22.39 -5.28 14.97
C VAL A 111 23.35 -4.10 14.98
N ALA A 112 22.97 -2.97 14.37
CA ALA A 112 23.81 -1.78 14.33
C ALA A 112 24.10 -1.26 15.75
N LEU A 113 23.07 -1.14 16.60
CA LEU A 113 23.23 -0.68 17.99
C LEU A 113 23.94 -1.72 18.88
N SER A 114 23.83 -3.02 18.59
CA SER A 114 24.50 -4.08 19.35
C SER A 114 25.93 -4.38 18.87
N THR A 115 26.45 -3.65 17.88
CA THR A 115 27.79 -3.87 17.32
C THR A 115 28.67 -2.65 17.62
N PRO A 116 29.40 -2.62 18.75
CA PRO A 116 30.13 -1.45 19.20
C PRO A 116 31.20 -0.95 18.23
N SER A 117 31.80 -1.85 17.43
CA SER A 117 32.83 -1.50 16.44
C SER A 117 32.31 -0.58 15.33
N LEU A 118 31.00 -0.52 15.09
CA LEU A 118 30.43 0.41 14.12
C LEU A 118 30.48 1.86 14.61
N TRP A 119 30.53 2.06 15.92
CA TRP A 119 30.46 3.39 16.55
C TRP A 119 31.83 3.89 17.00
N SER A 120 32.90 3.10 16.81
CA SER A 120 34.25 3.48 17.27
C SER A 120 34.92 4.56 16.43
N LEU A 121 34.42 4.84 15.22
CA LEU A 121 34.98 5.83 14.30
C LEU A 121 34.25 7.18 14.34
N ILE A 122 33.27 7.32 15.24
CA ILE A 122 32.48 8.54 15.38
C ILE A 122 33.25 9.48 16.31
N VAL A 123 33.64 10.64 15.78
CA VAL A 123 34.34 11.71 16.51
C VAL A 123 33.34 12.70 17.08
#